data_AF-A0A7Y5SEP9-F1
#
_entry.id   AF-A0A7Y5SEP9-F1
#
_cell.length_a   1.000
_cell.length_b   1.000
_cell.length_c   1.000
_cell.angle_alpha   90.00
_cell.angle_beta   90.00
_cell.angle_gamma   90.00
#
_symmetry.space_group_name_H-M   'P 1'
#
loop_
_entity.id
_entity.type
_entity.pdbx_description
1 polymer ?
#
loop_
_entity_poly.entity_id
_entity_poly.type
_entity_poly.pdbx_seq_one_letter_code
_entity_poly.pdbx_strand_id
1 'polypeptide(L)'
;MDTNPLLRKAQADNVLERAALQLQQLLKEACAELQPFPSFPNAFFTTAIECDPGTLADPERGCVVVCEDGELYELEIGVDHEAIELTGSWDPVTARKETRKKLDLHPRDYIIYAYNGLMAVTEHLLEQAGEREEVR
;
A
#
# COMPACT_ATOMS: atom_id res chain seq x y z
N MET A 1 -18.08 26.04 29.61
CA MET A 1 -17.82 25.12 28.48
C MET A 1 -18.05 23.71 28.98
N ASP A 2 -19.21 23.13 28.66
CA ASP A 2 -19.51 21.74 29.05
C ASP A 2 -18.48 20.82 28.41
N THR A 3 -17.65 20.25 29.28
CA THR A 3 -16.51 19.41 28.95
C THR A 3 -17.02 17.98 28.81
N ASN A 4 -17.87 17.69 27.82
CA ASN A 4 -18.31 16.31 27.57
C ASN A 4 -17.18 15.54 26.86
N PRO A 5 -16.46 14.64 27.55
CA PRO A 5 -15.30 13.96 26.97
C PRO A 5 -15.71 13.00 25.84
N LEU A 6 -16.91 12.42 25.93
CA LEU A 6 -17.45 11.51 24.91
C LEU A 6 -17.78 12.26 23.61
N LEU A 7 -18.31 13.49 23.72
CA LEU A 7 -18.57 14.33 22.55
C LEU A 7 -17.26 14.66 21.81
N ARG A 8 -16.19 14.99 22.54
CA ARG A 8 -14.89 15.27 21.93
C ARG A 8 -14.28 14.05 21.24
N LYS A 9 -14.38 12.87 21.87
CA LYS A 9 -13.96 11.62 21.24
C LYS A 9 -14.72 11.39 19.93
N ALA A 10 -16.04 11.46 19.96
CA ALA A 10 -16.86 11.24 18.76
C ALA A 10 -16.53 12.25 17.65
N GLN A 11 -16.27 13.51 18.00
CA GLN A 11 -15.82 14.53 17.03
C GLN A 11 -14.46 14.17 16.42
N ALA A 12 -13.51 13.69 17.22
CA ALA A 12 -12.21 13.25 16.73
C ALA A 12 -12.33 12.03 15.79
N ASP A 13 -13.13 11.02 16.17
CA ASP A 13 -13.37 9.83 15.34
C ASP A 13 -13.95 10.23 13.96
N ASN A 14 -14.93 11.14 13.95
CA ASN A 14 -15.51 11.67 12.70
C ASN A 14 -14.51 12.42 11.82
N VAL A 15 -13.52 13.11 12.41
CA VAL A 15 -12.47 13.79 11.65
C VAL A 15 -11.58 12.76 10.96
N LEU A 16 -11.19 11.72 11.68
CA LEU A 16 -10.35 10.64 11.14
C LEU A 16 -11.07 9.87 10.04
N GLU A 17 -12.34 9.49 10.24
CA GLU A 17 -13.12 8.78 9.23
C GLU A 17 -13.22 9.57 7.91
N ARG A 18 -13.52 10.87 7.99
CA ARG A 18 -13.58 11.72 6.79
C ARG A 18 -12.23 11.84 6.09
N ALA A 19 -11.15 12.02 6.85
CA ALA A 19 -9.81 12.11 6.30
C ALA A 19 -9.39 10.80 5.60
N ALA A 20 -9.69 9.64 6.22
CA ALA A 20 -9.41 8.34 5.64
C ALA A 20 -10.15 8.13 4.30
N LEU A 21 -11.45 8.47 4.23
CA LEU A 21 -12.23 8.37 2.99
C LEU A 21 -11.70 9.29 1.88
N GLN A 22 -11.29 10.51 2.22
CA GLN A 22 -10.73 11.44 1.24
C GLN A 22 -9.38 10.96 0.71
N LEU A 23 -8.50 10.47 1.59
CA LEU A 23 -7.21 9.89 1.17
C LEU A 23 -7.40 8.64 0.32
N GLN A 24 -8.36 7.77 0.67
CA GLN A 24 -8.68 6.59 -0.15
C GLN A 24 -9.06 6.99 -1.58
N GLN A 25 -9.89 8.02 -1.73
CA GLN A 25 -10.30 8.49 -3.05
C GLN A 25 -9.12 9.07 -3.84
N LEU A 26 -8.31 9.91 -3.22
CA LEU A 26 -7.11 10.48 -3.84
C LEU A 26 -6.10 9.41 -4.27
N LEU A 27 -5.89 8.40 -3.42
CA LEU A 27 -4.97 7.30 -3.72
C LEU A 27 -5.44 6.47 -4.92
N LYS A 28 -6.75 6.20 -5.01
CA LYS A 28 -7.36 5.53 -6.18
C LYS A 28 -7.18 6.31 -7.47
N GLU A 29 -7.44 7.62 -7.43
CA GLU A 29 -7.27 8.49 -8.59
C GLU A 29 -5.81 8.51 -9.05
N ALA A 30 -4.87 8.74 -8.12
CA ALA A 30 -3.44 8.76 -8.43
C ALA A 30 -2.93 7.41 -8.97
N CYS A 31 -3.35 6.29 -8.37
CA CYS A 31 -2.96 4.96 -8.85
C CYS A 31 -3.52 4.65 -10.24
N ALA A 32 -4.73 5.11 -10.56
CA ALA A 32 -5.33 4.93 -11.87
C ALA A 32 -4.59 5.70 -12.98
N GLU A 33 -3.95 6.83 -12.65
CA GLU A 33 -3.11 7.59 -13.58
C GLU A 33 -1.74 6.95 -13.82
N LEU A 34 -1.25 6.14 -12.88
CA LEU A 34 0.06 5.53 -12.94
C LEU A 34 0.05 4.28 -13.83
N GLN A 35 0.38 4.46 -15.11
CA GLN A 35 0.37 3.41 -16.13
C GLN A 35 1.66 3.44 -16.98
N PRO A 36 2.47 2.34 -16.98
CA PRO A 36 2.26 1.10 -16.22
C PRO A 36 2.50 1.27 -14.71
N PHE A 37 1.86 0.42 -13.90
CA PHE A 37 2.10 0.38 -12.45
C PHE A 37 3.46 -0.29 -12.16
N PRO A 38 4.29 0.23 -11.24
CA PRO A 38 5.63 -0.28 -11.01
C PRO A 38 5.62 -1.68 -10.37
N SER A 39 6.66 -2.46 -10.68
CA SER A 39 6.94 -3.73 -10.01
C SER A 39 7.48 -3.48 -8.61
N PHE A 40 7.02 -4.25 -7.63
CA PHE A 40 7.51 -4.13 -6.27
C PHE A 40 8.97 -4.62 -6.18
N PRO A 41 9.86 -3.93 -5.46
CA PRO A 41 11.26 -4.32 -5.36
C PRO A 41 11.46 -5.77 -4.91
N ASN A 42 12.30 -6.51 -5.63
CA ASN A 42 12.59 -7.93 -5.41
C ASN A 42 11.39 -8.88 -5.59
N ALA A 43 10.19 -8.40 -5.95
CA ALA A 43 9.07 -9.26 -6.31
C ALA A 43 9.23 -9.77 -7.75
N PHE A 44 8.76 -10.98 -8.00
CA PHE A 44 8.76 -11.58 -9.35
C PHE A 44 7.46 -11.30 -10.08
N PHE A 45 6.33 -11.19 -9.36
CA PHE A 45 5.01 -11.15 -9.99
C PHE A 45 4.10 -10.05 -9.42
N THR A 46 4.56 -9.31 -8.41
CA THR A 46 3.77 -8.29 -7.73
C THR A 46 4.10 -6.89 -8.24
N THR A 47 3.07 -6.19 -8.73
CA THR A 47 3.09 -4.74 -8.94
C THR A 47 2.45 -4.05 -7.72
N ALA A 48 3.25 -3.26 -7.01
CA ALA A 48 2.84 -2.56 -5.81
C ALA A 48 3.86 -1.47 -5.46
N ILE A 49 3.45 -0.49 -4.67
CA ILE A 49 4.32 0.57 -4.13
C ILE A 49 4.29 0.48 -2.61
N GLU A 50 5.47 0.51 -1.97
CA GLU A 50 5.57 0.47 -0.52
C GLU A 50 4.98 1.72 0.13
N CYS A 51 4.21 1.52 1.19
CA CYS A 51 3.67 2.58 2.03
C CYS A 51 4.45 2.62 3.34
N ASP A 52 5.69 3.14 3.32
CA ASP A 52 6.56 3.16 4.51
C ASP A 52 5.97 4.07 5.61
N PRO A 53 5.56 3.54 6.79
CA PRO A 53 5.05 4.34 7.90
C PRO A 53 6.14 5.05 8.70
N GLY A 54 7.42 4.83 8.38
CA GLY A 54 8.57 5.36 9.11
C GLY A 54 8.57 4.93 10.56
N THR A 55 8.74 5.89 11.47
CA THR A 55 8.77 5.62 12.93
C THR A 55 7.40 5.26 13.53
N LEU A 56 6.32 5.33 12.73
CA LEU A 56 4.97 4.96 13.14
C LEU A 56 4.60 3.52 12.76
N ALA A 57 5.58 2.72 12.30
CA ALA A 57 5.39 1.31 11.98
C ALA A 57 4.83 0.53 13.17
N ASP A 58 3.80 -0.28 12.91
CA ASP A 58 3.38 -1.35 13.80
C ASP A 58 4.37 -2.52 13.67
N PRO A 59 5.11 -2.91 14.72
CA PRO A 59 6.12 -3.97 14.64
C PRO A 59 5.53 -5.35 14.31
N GLU A 60 4.23 -5.55 14.53
CA GLU A 60 3.53 -6.81 14.21
C GLU A 60 3.01 -6.83 12.76
N ARG A 61 3.17 -5.74 12.01
CA ARG A 61 2.68 -5.61 10.64
C ARG A 61 3.82 -5.75 9.63
N GLY A 62 3.60 -6.57 8.61
CA GLY A 62 4.51 -6.72 7.48
C GLY A 62 4.55 -5.51 6.55
N CYS A 63 5.12 -5.71 5.37
CA CYS A 63 5.25 -4.67 4.36
C CYS A 63 3.86 -4.25 3.85
N VAL A 64 3.45 -3.02 4.15
CA VAL A 64 2.21 -2.45 3.63
C VAL A 64 2.47 -1.81 2.28
N VAL A 65 1.64 -2.15 1.32
CA VAL A 65 1.76 -1.68 -0.05
C VAL A 65 0.41 -1.18 -0.58
N VAL A 66 0.45 -0.24 -1.53
CA VAL A 66 -0.69 0.11 -2.38
C VAL A 66 -0.56 -0.62 -3.71
N CYS A 67 -1.68 -1.16 -4.20
CA CYS A 67 -1.75 -1.82 -5.51
C CYS A 67 -2.44 -0.93 -6.54
N GLU A 68 -2.48 -1.40 -7.80
CA GLU A 68 -3.08 -0.68 -8.94
C GLU A 68 -4.55 -0.26 -8.75
N ASP A 69 -5.28 -0.94 -7.85
CA ASP A 69 -6.66 -0.63 -7.48
C ASP A 69 -6.78 0.52 -6.46
N GLY A 70 -5.64 1.07 -6.01
CA GLY A 70 -5.55 2.12 -4.99
C GLY A 70 -5.91 1.65 -3.57
N GLU A 71 -5.98 0.34 -3.33
CA GLU A 71 -6.27 -0.24 -2.03
C GLU A 71 -4.97 -0.69 -1.32
N LEU A 72 -5.02 -0.78 0.02
CA LEU A 72 -3.88 -1.16 0.84
C LEU A 72 -3.88 -2.66 1.16
N TYR A 73 -2.71 -3.27 1.01
CA TYR A 73 -2.46 -4.69 1.25
C TYR A 73 -1.23 -4.87 2.12
N GLU A 74 -1.18 -5.96 2.86
CA GLU A 74 0.05 -6.50 3.42
C GLU A 74 0.62 -7.49 2.41
N LEU A 75 1.85 -7.24 1.98
CA LEU A 75 2.58 -8.10 1.05
C LEU A 75 3.37 -9.14 1.86
N GLU A 76 3.03 -10.40 1.63
CA GLU A 76 3.69 -11.55 2.21
C GLU A 76 4.49 -12.25 1.11
N ILE A 77 5.80 -12.38 1.33
CA ILE A 77 6.72 -13.09 0.43
C ILE A 77 7.22 -14.32 1.17
N GLY A 78 7.01 -15.48 0.56
CA GLY A 78 7.35 -16.77 1.15
C GLY A 78 7.72 -17.82 0.12
N VAL A 79 7.74 -19.07 0.59
CA VAL A 79 8.07 -20.24 -0.23
C VAL A 79 6.81 -21.07 -0.46
N ASP A 80 6.56 -21.44 -1.71
CA ASP A 80 5.53 -22.40 -2.10
C ASP A 80 6.08 -23.82 -2.01
N HIS A 81 5.88 -24.45 -0.84
CA HIS A 81 6.33 -25.81 -0.59
C HIS A 81 5.58 -26.85 -1.43
N GLU A 82 4.32 -26.61 -1.77
CA GLU A 82 3.52 -27.53 -2.60
C GLU A 82 4.04 -27.53 -4.05
N ALA A 83 4.39 -26.37 -4.58
CA ALA A 83 5.00 -26.25 -5.90
C ALA A 83 6.37 -26.96 -5.98
N ILE A 84 7.18 -26.89 -4.92
CA ILE A 84 8.47 -27.60 -4.84
C ILE A 84 8.24 -29.13 -4.87
N GLU A 85 7.31 -29.64 -4.07
CA GLU A 85 7.00 -31.07 -4.02
C GLU A 85 6.48 -31.60 -5.35
N LEU A 86 5.63 -30.82 -6.04
CA LEU A 86 5.06 -31.20 -7.32
C LEU A 86 6.09 -31.20 -8.47
N THR A 87 7.01 -30.24 -8.46
CA THR A 87 8.02 -30.09 -9.53
C THR A 87 9.30 -30.89 -9.26
N GLY A 88 9.51 -31.34 -8.02
CA GLY A 88 10.73 -32.03 -7.60
C GLY A 88 11.99 -31.16 -7.68
N SER A 89 11.83 -29.84 -7.78
CA SER A 89 12.91 -28.88 -8.00
C SER A 89 12.75 -27.68 -7.08
N TRP A 90 13.87 -27.19 -6.55
CA TRP A 90 13.93 -25.90 -5.86
C TRP A 90 14.35 -24.82 -6.86
N ASP A 91 13.49 -24.54 -7.83
CA ASP A 91 13.71 -23.40 -8.71
C ASP A 91 13.20 -22.11 -8.01
N PRO A 92 14.05 -21.09 -7.80
CA PRO A 92 13.69 -19.91 -6.99
C PRO A 92 12.47 -19.12 -7.49
N VAL A 93 12.09 -19.27 -8.76
CA VAL A 93 10.94 -18.58 -9.35
C VAL A 93 9.65 -19.36 -9.06
N THR A 94 9.65 -20.67 -9.31
CA THR A 94 8.51 -21.57 -9.07
C THR A 94 8.25 -21.82 -7.58
N ALA A 95 9.30 -21.82 -6.76
CA ALA A 95 9.22 -21.97 -5.32
C ALA A 95 8.76 -20.69 -4.60
N ARG A 96 8.56 -19.58 -5.31
CA ARG A 96 8.25 -18.30 -4.69
C ARG A 96 6.74 -18.07 -4.60
N LYS A 97 6.28 -17.73 -3.40
CA LYS A 97 4.90 -17.35 -3.13
C LYS A 97 4.82 -15.88 -2.77
N GLU A 98 4.05 -15.12 -3.52
CA GLU A 98 3.74 -13.71 -3.24
C GLU A 98 2.25 -13.58 -3.03
N THR A 99 1.83 -13.23 -1.82
CA THR A 99 0.43 -13.08 -1.45
C THR A 99 0.16 -11.66 -0.97
N ARG A 100 -0.99 -11.13 -1.39
CA ARG A 100 -1.49 -9.82 -0.97
C ARG A 100 -2.70 -10.02 -0.08
N LYS A 101 -2.59 -9.65 1.18
CA LYS A 101 -3.69 -9.71 2.13
C LYS A 101 -4.29 -8.32 2.26
N LYS A 102 -5.55 -8.16 1.86
CA LYS A 102 -6.24 -6.87 1.97
C LYS A 102 -6.29 -6.44 3.42
N LEU A 103 -5.91 -5.20 3.69
CA LEU A 103 -5.90 -4.66 5.04
C LEU A 103 -7.23 -3.97 5.36
N ASP A 104 -7.81 -4.33 6.50
CA ASP A 104 -8.90 -3.60 7.14
C ASP A 104 -8.31 -2.83 8.32
N LEU A 105 -8.07 -1.54 8.11
CA LEU A 105 -7.35 -0.67 9.05
C LEU A 105 -8.32 0.25 9.79
N HIS A 106 -8.03 0.49 11.06
CA HIS A 106 -8.66 1.59 11.76
C HIS A 106 -8.30 2.93 11.07
N PRO A 107 -9.22 3.90 10.93
CA PRO A 107 -8.98 5.15 10.19
C PRO A 107 -7.69 5.88 10.58
N ARG A 108 -7.35 5.89 11.88
CA ARG A 108 -6.09 6.46 12.40
C ARG A 108 -4.85 5.86 11.72
N ASP A 109 -4.83 4.54 11.58
CA ASP A 109 -3.67 3.82 11.06
C ASP A 109 -3.71 3.84 9.53
N TYR A 110 -4.91 3.73 8.94
CA TYR A 110 -5.13 3.89 7.50
C TYR A 110 -4.54 5.20 6.97
N ILE A 111 -4.80 6.33 7.64
CA ILE A 111 -4.32 7.65 7.20
C ILE A 111 -2.81 7.69 7.04
N ILE A 112 -2.06 7.06 7.96
CA ILE A 112 -0.58 7.03 7.92
C ILE A 112 -0.11 6.34 6.65
N TYR A 113 -0.57 5.11 6.43
CA TYR A 113 -0.18 4.31 5.27
C TYR A 113 -0.69 4.91 3.95
N ALA A 114 -1.94 5.36 3.90
CA ALA A 114 -2.54 5.93 2.70
C ALA A 114 -1.86 7.24 2.27
N TYR A 115 -1.51 8.10 3.23
CA TYR A 115 -0.78 9.32 2.94
C TYR A 115 0.63 9.04 2.41
N ASN A 116 1.37 8.13 3.06
CA ASN A 116 2.72 7.78 2.62
C ASN A 116 2.71 7.06 1.26
N GLY A 117 1.72 6.19 1.03
CA GLY A 117 1.48 5.58 -0.27
C GLY A 117 1.17 6.61 -1.35
N LEU A 118 0.34 7.62 -1.05
CA LEU A 118 0.04 8.70 -1.99
C LEU A 118 1.29 9.51 -2.35
N MET A 119 2.16 9.79 -1.38
CA MET A 119 3.44 10.45 -1.63
C MET A 119 4.33 9.62 -2.56
N ALA A 120 4.49 8.32 -2.30
CA ALA A 120 5.30 7.44 -3.15
C ALA A 120 4.70 7.27 -4.56
N VAL A 121 3.38 7.16 -4.69
CA VAL A 121 2.69 7.15 -6.01
C VAL A 121 2.94 8.47 -6.75
N THR A 122 2.91 9.60 -6.05
CA THR A 122 3.17 10.92 -6.63
C THR A 122 4.60 11.02 -7.16
N GLU A 123 5.59 10.48 -6.44
CA GLU A 123 6.97 10.43 -6.90
C GLU A 123 7.09 9.68 -8.23
N HIS A 124 6.48 8.50 -8.34
CA HIS A 124 6.46 7.74 -9.60
C HIS A 124 5.75 8.46 -10.75
N LEU A 125 4.64 9.16 -10.48
CA LEU A 125 3.97 9.96 -11.49
C LEU A 125 4.85 11.10 -12.01
N LEU A 126 5.61 11.76 -11.12
CA LEU A 126 6.54 12.82 -11.49
C LEU A 126 7.73 12.28 -12.29
N GLU A 127 8.28 11.13 -11.91
CA GLU A 127 9.33 10.43 -12.67
C GLU A 127 8.86 10.13 -14.10
N GLN A 128 7.67 9.53 -14.25
CA GLN A 128 7.10 9.24 -15.58
C GLN A 128 6.83 10.50 -16.40
N ALA A 129 6.43 11.60 -15.76
CA ALA A 129 6.22 12.88 -16.45
C ALA A 129 7.55 13.46 -16.97
N GLY A 130 8.60 13.43 -16.15
CA GLY A 130 9.95 13.89 -16.55
C GLY A 130 10.52 13.09 -17.72
N GLU A 131 10.42 11.75 -17.67
CA GLU A 131 10.88 10.88 -18.76
C GLU A 131 10.15 11.16 -20.08
N ARG A 132 8.85 11.47 -20.03
CA ARG A 132 8.06 11.80 -21.23
C ARG A 132 8.47 13.14 -21.85
N GLU A 133 8.91 14.11 -21.06
CA GLU A 133 9.38 15.40 -21.55
C GLU A 133 10.76 15.29 -22.21
N GLU A 134 11.64 14.44 -21.70
CA GLU A 134 12.99 14.22 -22.26
C GLU A 134 12.99 13.49 -23.61
N VAL A 135 11.95 12.70 -23.89
CA VAL A 135 11.80 11.91 -25.13
C VAL A 135 11.15 12.74 -26.27
N ARG A 136 10.67 13.96 -25.99
CA ARG A 136 9.96 14.82 -26.94
C ARG A 136 10.86 15.85 -27.62
#